data_AF-A0A848HXU8-F1
#
_entry.id   AF-A0A848HXU8-F1
#
_cell.length_a   1.000
_cell.length_b   1.000
_cell.length_c   1.000
_cell.angle_alpha   90.00
_cell.angle_beta   90.00
_cell.angle_gamma   90.00
#
_symmetry.space_group_name_H-M   'P 1'
#
loop_
_entity.id
_entity.type
_entity.pdbx_description
1 polymer ?
#
loop_
_entity_poly.entity_id
_entity_poly.type
_entity_poly.pdbx_seq_one_letter_code
_entity_poly.pdbx_strand_id
1 'polypeptide(L)'
;MSGITVTLREAFAFMAWRRNPSRDPRFRHQTAEQAMADAERLAKERPGSTYIVLQEIARVTAADSNSVPAAQASAAGGAGRRLSPLPSGSKGGA
;
A
#
# COMPACT_ATOMS: atom_id res chain seq x y z
N MET A 1 -2.20 -29.24 7.53
CA MET A 1 -2.41 -29.04 6.07
C MET A 1 -2.18 -27.57 5.80
N SER A 2 -1.05 -27.20 5.19
CA SER A 2 -0.80 -25.80 4.80
C SER A 2 -1.78 -25.42 3.69
N GLY A 3 -2.62 -24.42 3.95
CA GLY A 3 -3.56 -23.92 2.96
C GLY A 3 -2.85 -23.03 1.94
N ILE A 4 -3.09 -23.24 0.66
CA ILE A 4 -2.69 -22.29 -0.38
C ILE A 4 -3.88 -21.41 -0.68
N THR A 5 -3.72 -20.10 -0.58
CA THR A 5 -4.73 -19.13 -1.03
C THR A 5 -4.30 -18.56 -2.36
N VAL A 6 -5.17 -18.69 -3.37
CA VAL A 6 -4.99 -18.05 -4.68
C VAL A 6 -5.98 -16.89 -4.78
N THR A 7 -5.48 -15.70 -5.10
CA THR A 7 -6.29 -14.51 -5.36
C THR A 7 -6.04 -14.06 -6.79
N LEU A 8 -7.04 -14.22 -7.66
CA LEU A 8 -6.99 -13.73 -9.04
C LEU A 8 -7.02 -12.20 -9.04
N ARG A 9 -6.41 -11.59 -10.06
CA ARG A 9 -6.47 -10.14 -10.23
C ARG A 9 -7.01 -9.72 -11.58
N GLU A 10 -8.13 -9.01 -11.54
CA GLU A 10 -8.83 -8.51 -12.73
C GLU A 10 -8.70 -6.98 -12.88
N ALA A 11 -8.51 -6.25 -11.77
CA ALA A 11 -8.35 -4.80 -11.75
C ALA A 11 -6.93 -4.40 -11.34
N PHE A 12 -6.45 -3.29 -11.90
CA PHE A 12 -5.11 -2.74 -11.64
C PHE A 12 -4.01 -3.82 -11.73
N ALA A 13 -4.05 -4.61 -12.81
CA ALA A 13 -3.15 -5.73 -13.01
C ALA A 13 -1.77 -5.30 -13.53
N PHE A 14 -1.67 -4.17 -14.22
CA PHE A 14 -0.45 -3.75 -14.89
C PHE A 14 0.47 -2.94 -13.99
N MET A 15 1.78 -3.11 -14.13
CA MET A 15 2.78 -2.40 -13.32
C MET A 15 4.09 -2.21 -14.07
N ALA A 16 4.76 -1.09 -13.84
CA ALA A 16 6.13 -0.88 -14.26
C ALA A 16 7.09 -1.35 -13.16
N TRP A 17 7.97 -2.31 -13.49
CA TRP A 17 8.88 -2.92 -12.54
C TRP A 17 10.34 -2.78 -12.98
N ARG A 18 11.21 -2.30 -12.09
CA ARG A 18 12.63 -2.13 -12.42
C ARG A 18 13.32 -3.50 -12.45
N ARG A 19 14.22 -3.71 -13.42
CA ARG A 19 15.11 -4.88 -13.44
C ARG A 19 16.03 -4.85 -12.21
N ASN A 20 16.10 -5.96 -11.48
CA ASN A 20 16.75 -6.11 -10.16
C ASN A 20 16.22 -5.16 -9.08
N PRO A 21 14.94 -5.27 -8.74
CA PRO A 21 14.32 -4.37 -7.79
C PRO A 21 14.59 -4.84 -6.37
N SER A 22 14.95 -3.90 -5.49
CA SER A 22 15.02 -4.15 -4.05
C SER A 22 13.65 -4.06 -3.38
N ARG A 23 12.60 -3.65 -4.12
CA ARG A 23 11.27 -3.37 -3.61
C ARG A 23 10.21 -3.72 -4.65
N ASP A 24 9.04 -4.08 -4.16
CA ASP A 24 7.86 -4.29 -4.99
C ASP A 24 7.49 -3.02 -5.78
N PRO A 25 6.87 -3.20 -6.97
CA PRO A 25 6.38 -2.07 -7.75
C PRO A 25 5.27 -1.36 -6.99
N ARG A 26 5.43 -0.03 -6.86
CA ARG A 26 4.56 0.82 -6.03
C ARG A 26 3.24 1.15 -6.71
N PHE A 27 3.26 1.30 -8.03
CA PHE A 27 2.11 1.73 -8.82
C PHE A 27 1.55 0.57 -9.62
N ARG A 28 0.22 0.51 -9.63
CA ARG A 28 -0.54 -0.43 -10.44
C ARG A 28 -1.53 0.34 -11.29
N HIS A 29 -1.74 -0.13 -12.49
CA HIS A 29 -2.50 0.54 -13.53
C HIS A 29 -3.56 -0.39 -14.09
N GLN A 30 -4.67 0.21 -14.51
CA GLN A 30 -5.78 -0.56 -15.08
C GLN A 30 -5.45 -1.06 -16.48
N THR A 31 -4.62 -0.33 -17.24
CA THR A 31 -4.25 -0.69 -18.61
C THR A 31 -2.73 -0.79 -18.80
N ALA A 32 -2.33 -1.49 -19.86
CA ALA A 32 -0.93 -1.59 -20.25
C ALA A 32 -0.36 -0.24 -20.68
N GLU A 33 -1.13 0.62 -21.37
CA GLU A 33 -0.62 1.92 -21.83
C GLU A 33 -0.22 2.83 -20.65
N GLN A 34 -1.02 2.83 -19.59
CA GLN A 34 -0.72 3.58 -18.38
C GLN A 34 0.58 3.09 -17.72
N ALA A 35 0.78 1.77 -17.66
CA ALA A 35 2.01 1.20 -17.11
C ALA A 35 3.23 1.47 -18.00
N MET A 36 3.07 1.49 -19.33
CA MET A 36 4.13 1.88 -20.26
C MET A 36 4.51 3.34 -20.10
N ALA A 37 3.53 4.25 -20.02
CA ALA A 37 3.78 5.67 -19.78
C ALA A 37 4.54 5.91 -18.46
N ASP A 38 4.20 5.14 -17.41
CA ASP A 38 4.92 5.20 -16.14
C ASP A 38 6.35 4.67 -16.26
N ALA A 39 6.54 3.53 -16.94
CA ALA A 39 7.86 2.96 -17.21
C ALA A 39 8.77 3.93 -17.99
N GLU A 40 8.23 4.60 -19.01
CA GLU A 40 8.95 5.62 -19.78
C GLU A 40 9.34 6.82 -18.91
N ARG A 41 8.41 7.32 -18.09
CA ARG A 41 8.67 8.42 -17.16
C ARG A 41 9.80 8.04 -16.18
N LEU A 42 9.73 6.85 -15.59
CA LEU A 42 10.74 6.35 -14.65
C LEU A 42 12.11 6.12 -15.31
N ALA A 43 12.14 5.66 -16.56
CA ALA A 43 13.37 5.49 -17.33
C ALA A 43 14.03 6.84 -17.64
N LYS A 44 13.24 7.89 -17.91
CA LYS A 44 13.74 9.26 -18.09
C LYS A 44 14.33 9.84 -16.81
N GLU A 45 13.70 9.59 -15.67
CA GLU A 45 14.19 10.02 -14.35
C GLU A 45 15.50 9.32 -13.94
N ARG A 46 15.75 8.11 -14.46
CA ARG A 46 16.94 7.30 -14.12
C ARG A 46 17.57 6.68 -15.37
N PRO A 47 18.33 7.47 -16.16
CA PRO A 47 19.03 6.96 -17.33
C PRO A 47 19.90 5.74 -16.99
N GLY A 48 19.86 4.72 -17.84
CA GLY A 48 20.57 3.45 -17.63
C GLY A 48 19.81 2.41 -16.78
N SER A 49 18.65 2.76 -16.21
CA SER A 49 17.77 1.78 -15.57
C SER A 49 16.82 1.14 -16.57
N THR A 50 16.67 -0.19 -16.53
CA THR A 50 15.66 -0.91 -17.33
C THR A 50 14.39 -1.12 -16.52
N TYR A 51 13.24 -0.76 -17.12
CA TYR A 51 11.91 -1.02 -16.57
C TYR A 51 11.17 -2.02 -17.47
N ILE A 52 10.43 -2.92 -16.85
CA ILE A 52 9.68 -4.02 -17.47
C ILE A 52 8.21 -3.79 -17.11
N VAL A 53 7.33 -3.79 -18.11
CA VAL A 53 5.89 -3.75 -17.86
C VAL A 53 5.39 -5.18 -17.65
N LEU A 54 4.70 -5.42 -16.54
CA LEU A 54 4.17 -6.72 -16.15
C LEU A 54 2.66 -6.64 -15.94
N GLN A 55 1.98 -7.76 -16.19
CA GLN A 55 0.59 -7.97 -15.79
C GLN A 55 0.54 -9.03 -14.69
N GLU A 56 -0.01 -8.69 -13.53
CA GLU A 56 -0.26 -9.66 -12.47
C GLU A 56 -1.62 -10.34 -12.71
N ILE A 57 -1.58 -11.65 -12.95
CA ILE A 57 -2.79 -12.47 -13.17
C ILE A 57 -3.33 -13.08 -11.87
N ALA A 58 -2.46 -13.36 -10.90
CA ALA A 58 -2.82 -13.95 -9.62
C ALA A 58 -1.74 -13.73 -8.55
N ARG A 59 -2.16 -13.79 -7.28
CA ARG A 59 -1.30 -13.97 -6.11
C ARG A 59 -1.53 -15.33 -5.51
N VAL A 60 -0.44 -15.99 -5.12
CA VAL A 60 -0.48 -17.27 -4.43
C VAL A 60 0.25 -17.12 -3.11
N THR A 61 -0.47 -17.28 -2.02
CA THR A 61 0.08 -17.17 -0.66
C THR A 61 -0.01 -18.54 0.01
N ALA A 62 1.12 -19.06 0.46
CA ALA A 62 1.13 -20.20 1.36
C ALA A 62 0.81 -19.71 2.77
N ALA A 63 -0.26 -20.23 3.37
CA ALA A 63 -0.52 -20.03 4.78
C ALA A 63 0.41 -20.94 5.57
N ASP A 64 1.59 -20.43 5.92
CA ASP A 64 2.33 -20.97 7.06
C ASP A 64 1.53 -20.60 8.32
N SER A 65 1.41 -21.56 9.26
CA SER A 65 0.46 -21.57 10.38
C SER A 65 0.67 -20.48 11.45
N ASN A 66 0.71 -19.21 11.06
CA ASN A 66 0.72 -18.06 11.94
C ASN A 66 0.06 -16.83 11.28
N SER A 67 -1.14 -17.03 10.73
CA SER A 67 -2.00 -15.94 10.29
C SER A 67 -2.44 -15.11 11.49
N VAL A 68 -1.68 -14.06 11.81
CA VAL A 68 -2.21 -12.92 12.57
C VAL A 68 -3.39 -12.38 11.75
N PRO A 69 -4.62 -12.35 12.29
CA PRO A 69 -5.76 -11.81 11.56
C PRO A 69 -5.46 -10.36 11.20
N ALA A 70 -5.59 -10.00 9.92
CA ALA A 70 -5.57 -8.61 9.51
C ALA A 70 -6.65 -7.87 10.32
N ALA A 71 -6.23 -6.90 11.14
CA ALA A 71 -7.11 -6.10 11.97
C ALA A 71 -8.26 -5.57 11.10
N GLN A 72 -9.49 -5.96 11.45
CA GLN A 72 -10.69 -5.34 10.90
C GLN A 72 -10.53 -3.83 11.02
N ALA A 73 -10.58 -3.13 9.89
CA ALA A 73 -10.57 -1.68 9.87
C ALA A 73 -11.74 -1.20 10.76
N SER A 74 -11.41 -0.66 11.93
CA SER A 74 -12.40 0.01 12.77
C SER A 74 -13.02 1.13 11.94
N ALA A 75 -14.33 1.08 11.76
CA ALA A 75 -15.09 2.14 11.12
C ALA A 75 -14.81 3.46 11.86
N ALA A 76 -14.05 4.34 11.23
CA ALA A 76 -13.82 5.70 11.71
C ALA A 76 -15.09 6.52 11.45
N GLY A 77 -16.01 6.53 12.42
CA GLY A 77 -17.07 7.51 12.55
C GLY A 77 -16.71 8.48 13.67
N GLY A 78 -16.04 9.58 13.34
CA GLY A 78 -15.59 10.58 14.31
C GLY A 78 -16.72 11.46 14.82
N ALA A 79 -16.75 11.69 16.14
CA ALA A 79 -17.32 12.89 16.74
C ALA A 79 -16.67 13.17 18.11
N GLY A 80 -16.01 14.31 18.22
CA GLY A 80 -16.00 15.08 19.48
C GLY A 80 -15.01 14.64 20.57
N ARG A 81 -13.73 14.86 20.31
CA ARG A 81 -12.72 15.09 21.36
C ARG A 81 -13.14 16.33 22.18
N ARG A 82 -13.83 16.18 23.31
CA ARG A 82 -13.94 17.25 24.31
C ARG A 82 -12.88 17.07 25.39
N LEU A 83 -11.93 18.00 25.34
CA LEU A 83 -10.87 18.23 26.31
C LEU A 83 -11.48 18.46 27.70
N SER A 84 -11.05 17.70 28.69
CA SER A 84 -11.28 18.02 30.11
C SER A 84 -10.51 19.31 30.45
N PRO A 85 -11.14 20.36 31.00
CA PRO A 85 -10.40 21.54 31.42
C PRO A 85 -9.60 21.26 32.68
N LEU A 86 -8.33 21.67 32.68
CA LEU A 86 -7.43 21.65 33.84
C LEU A 86 -7.92 22.63 34.94
N PRO A 87 -7.62 22.35 36.22
CA PRO A 87 -7.99 23.23 37.34
C PRO A 87 -7.25 24.57 37.29
N SER A 88 -8.02 25.64 37.44
CA SER A 88 -7.58 27.04 37.54
C SER A 88 -7.35 27.44 39.00
N GLY A 89 -6.27 28.17 39.27
CA GLY A 89 -6.16 29.02 40.46
C GLY A 89 -4.85 28.93 41.23
N SER A 90 -3.85 29.71 40.82
CA SER A 90 -2.68 30.05 41.66
C SER A 90 -2.63 31.57 41.86
N LYS A 91 -2.63 31.96 43.15
CA LYS A 91 -1.97 33.15 43.76
C LYS A 91 -2.66 34.55 43.72
N GLY A 92 -3.00 35.05 44.93
CA GLY A 92 -2.49 36.35 45.42
C GLY A 92 -3.49 37.43 45.85
N GLY A 93 -3.42 37.83 47.14
CA GLY A 93 -3.35 39.25 47.54
C GLY A 93 -4.55 39.87 48.26
N ALA A 94 -4.48 39.98 49.59
CA ALA A 94 -4.60 41.21 50.40
C ALA A 94 -4.51 40.86 51.90
#